data_AF-A0A7L9BTN9-F1
#
_entry.id   AF-A0A7L9BTN9-F1
#
_cell.length_a   1.000
_cell.length_b   1.000
_cell.length_c   1.000
_cell.angle_alpha   90.00
_cell.angle_beta   90.00
_cell.angle_gamma   90.00
#
_symmetry.space_group_name_H-M   'P 1'
#
loop_
_entity.id
_entity.type
_entity.pdbx_description
1 polymer ?
#
loop_
_entity_poly.entity_id
_entity_poly.type
_entity_poly.pdbx_seq_one_letter_code
_entity_poly.pdbx_strand_id
1 'polypeptide(L)'
;MFRFVLTFAGCMAIYYVLSSLSLFHARVFPAFLKGNAIVAARVLEGVGQGPVEANGSAVCSQRFSVEVARGCDAIEPIALLVSAILASPMSIRARLAGMAAGALCLMAMNLMRIVTLFLFGVYWPAAFHVMHVDVWQVIFILLAVAIWLAWAWWALGRESVARARVQHA
;
A
#
# COMPACT_ATOMS: atom_id res chain seq x y z
N MET A 1 24.58 -7.00 5.94
CA MET A 1 24.27 -5.67 5.36
C MET A 1 24.33 -5.67 3.83
N PHE A 2 25.48 -5.96 3.20
CA PHE A 2 25.61 -5.91 1.73
C PHE A 2 24.61 -6.80 0.96
N ARG A 3 24.40 -8.05 1.40
CA ARG A 3 23.39 -8.96 0.82
C ARG A 3 21.97 -8.38 0.87
N PHE A 4 21.60 -7.75 1.98
CA PHE A 4 20.28 -7.11 2.13
C PHE A 4 20.11 -6.00 1.10
N VAL A 5 21.10 -5.09 1.00
CA VAL A 5 21.05 -3.96 0.06
C VAL A 5 20.93 -4.44 -1.39
N LEU A 6 21.74 -5.43 -1.78
CA LEU A 6 21.67 -5.98 -3.14
C LEU A 6 20.35 -6.67 -3.46
N THR A 7 19.82 -7.49 -2.53
CA THR A 7 18.53 -8.14 -2.74
C THR A 7 17.40 -7.11 -2.80
N PHE A 8 17.38 -6.14 -1.89
CA PHE A 8 16.38 -5.07 -1.88
C PHE A 8 16.42 -4.26 -3.18
N ALA A 9 17.61 -3.78 -3.57
CA ALA A 9 17.78 -3.01 -4.81
C ALA A 9 17.41 -3.83 -6.05
N GLY A 10 17.77 -5.11 -6.09
CA GLY A 10 17.39 -6.03 -7.16
C GLY A 10 15.88 -6.24 -7.26
N CYS A 11 15.20 -6.47 -6.13
CA CYS A 11 13.74 -6.58 -6.09
C CYS A 11 13.04 -5.30 -6.56
N MET A 12 13.54 -4.12 -6.14
CA MET A 12 12.99 -2.84 -6.59
C MET A 12 13.26 -2.58 -8.07
N ALA A 13 14.45 -2.92 -8.58
CA ALA A 13 14.75 -2.82 -10.00
C ALA A 13 13.82 -3.72 -10.83
N ILE A 14 13.59 -4.96 -10.38
CA ILE A 14 12.63 -5.88 -10.99
C ILE A 14 11.22 -5.27 -10.97
N TYR A 15 10.78 -4.71 -9.83
CA TYR A 15 9.49 -4.04 -9.72
C TYR A 15 9.35 -2.92 -10.74
N TYR A 16 10.33 -2.00 -10.83
CA TYR A 16 10.25 -0.89 -11.78
C TYR A 16 10.24 -1.38 -13.23
N VAL A 17 11.09 -2.36 -13.58
CA VAL A 17 11.08 -2.98 -14.92
C VAL A 17 9.73 -3.60 -15.22
N LEU A 18 9.18 -4.44 -14.33
CA LEU A 18 7.88 -5.07 -14.51
C LEU A 18 6.76 -4.03 -14.62
N SER A 19 6.80 -2.99 -13.79
CA SER A 19 5.82 -1.89 -13.82
C SER A 19 5.86 -1.09 -15.13
N SER A 20 7.01 -1.07 -15.80
CA SER A 20 7.20 -0.39 -17.08
C SER A 20 6.77 -1.23 -18.29
N LEU A 21 6.57 -2.54 -18.11
CA LEU A 21 6.07 -3.41 -19.18
C LEU A 21 4.68 -2.97 -19.62
N SER A 22 4.45 -3.01 -20.94
CA SER A 22 3.19 -2.56 -21.56
C SER A 22 1.96 -3.27 -21.01
N LEU A 23 2.07 -4.55 -20.64
CA LEU A 23 0.97 -5.31 -20.03
C LEU A 23 0.56 -4.74 -18.66
N PHE A 24 1.54 -4.46 -17.80
CA PHE A 24 1.27 -3.91 -16.47
C PHE A 24 0.72 -2.49 -16.60
N HIS A 25 1.39 -1.67 -17.41
CA HIS A 25 1.01 -0.29 -17.68
C HIS A 25 -0.40 -0.17 -18.28
N ALA A 26 -0.76 -0.99 -19.26
CA ALA A 26 -2.01 -0.85 -20.01
C ALA A 26 -3.19 -1.63 -19.43
N ARG A 27 -2.96 -2.68 -18.63
CA ARG A 27 -4.04 -3.54 -18.13
C ARG A 27 -4.07 -3.65 -16.60
N VAL A 28 -2.95 -3.99 -15.98
CA VAL A 28 -2.92 -4.29 -14.54
C VAL A 28 -3.17 -3.04 -13.70
N PHE A 29 -2.43 -1.96 -13.96
CA PHE A 29 -2.61 -0.71 -13.21
C PHE A 29 -4.02 -0.14 -13.39
N PRO A 30 -4.55 0.08 -14.62
CA PRO A 30 -5.89 0.63 -14.78
C PRO A 30 -6.98 -0.22 -14.10
N ALA A 31 -6.89 -1.55 -14.19
CA ALA A 31 -7.83 -2.44 -13.52
C ALA A 31 -7.76 -2.32 -11.99
N PHE A 32 -6.55 -2.22 -11.44
CA PHE A 32 -6.35 -2.06 -10.01
C PHE A 32 -6.83 -0.70 -9.49
N LEU A 33 -6.53 0.39 -10.23
CA LEU A 33 -7.02 1.74 -9.92
C LEU A 33 -8.55 1.79 -9.94
N LYS A 34 -9.17 1.18 -10.97
CA LYS A 34 -10.63 1.02 -11.05
C LYS A 34 -11.19 0.25 -9.87
N GLY A 35 -10.52 -0.83 -9.45
CA GLY A 35 -10.89 -1.58 -8.25
C GLY A 35 -10.91 -0.72 -6.99
N ASN A 36 -9.87 0.09 -6.77
CA ASN A 36 -9.82 1.04 -5.65
C ASN A 36 -10.95 2.07 -5.72
N ALA A 37 -11.20 2.65 -6.90
CA ALA A 37 -12.26 3.62 -7.09
C ALA A 37 -13.65 3.03 -6.77
N ILE A 38 -13.93 1.80 -7.21
CA ILE A 38 -15.19 1.10 -6.90
C ILE A 38 -15.35 0.88 -5.40
N VAL A 39 -14.31 0.39 -4.72
CA VAL A 39 -14.38 0.13 -3.27
C VAL A 39 -14.53 1.44 -2.50
N ALA A 40 -13.80 2.49 -2.88
CA ALA A 40 -13.89 3.80 -2.26
C ALA A 40 -15.27 4.44 -2.45
N ALA A 41 -15.85 4.37 -3.66
CA ALA A 41 -17.20 4.87 -3.94
C ALA A 41 -18.25 4.20 -3.04
N ARG A 42 -18.20 2.87 -2.93
CA ARG A 42 -19.12 2.11 -2.04
C ARG A 42 -18.97 2.47 -0.57
N VAL A 43 -17.73 2.68 -0.12
CA VAL A 43 -17.48 3.10 1.27
C VAL A 43 -18.03 4.51 1.50
N LEU A 44 -17.81 5.43 0.57
CA LEU A 44 -18.30 6.82 0.64
C LEU A 44 -19.84 6.89 0.64
N GLU A 45 -20.49 6.09 -0.19
CA GLU A 45 -21.93 5.93 -0.19
C GLU A 45 -22.42 5.37 1.16
N GLY A 46 -21.77 4.32 1.69
CA GLY A 46 -22.08 3.73 2.98
C GLY A 46 -21.90 4.64 4.19
N VAL A 47 -21.03 5.65 4.11
CA VAL A 47 -20.85 6.70 5.15
C VAL A 47 -21.70 7.95 4.89
N GLY A 48 -22.66 7.89 3.97
CA GLY A 48 -23.69 8.92 3.79
C GLY A 48 -23.30 10.10 2.92
N GLN A 49 -22.32 9.96 2.01
CA GLN A 49 -21.97 11.03 1.05
C GLN A 49 -22.96 11.16 -0.12
N GLY A 50 -24.08 10.45 -0.09
CA GLY A 50 -25.05 10.39 -1.18
C GLY A 50 -24.61 9.43 -2.30
N PRO A 51 -25.20 9.53 -3.50
CA PRO A 51 -24.80 8.71 -4.63
C PRO A 51 -23.35 9.05 -5.04
N VAL A 52 -22.45 8.10 -4.81
CA VAL A 52 -21.05 8.16 -5.22
C VAL A 52 -20.78 6.98 -6.14
N GLU A 53 -20.27 7.27 -7.32
CA GLU A 53 -20.03 6.25 -8.36
C GLU A 53 -18.58 6.24 -8.80
N ALA A 54 -18.12 5.06 -9.23
CA ALA A 54 -16.81 4.93 -9.85
C ALA A 54 -16.91 4.97 -11.37
N ASN A 55 -16.25 5.94 -12.00
CA ASN A 55 -16.10 6.03 -13.46
C ASN A 55 -14.63 5.78 -13.85
N GLY A 56 -14.32 4.54 -14.24
CA GLY A 56 -12.93 4.13 -14.45
C GLY A 56 -12.15 4.18 -13.13
N SER A 57 -11.05 4.93 -13.10
CA SER A 57 -10.24 5.23 -11.91
C SER A 57 -10.77 6.40 -11.08
N ALA A 58 -11.82 7.10 -11.54
CA ALA A 58 -12.38 8.25 -10.83
C ALA A 58 -13.50 7.86 -9.86
N VAL A 59 -13.54 8.54 -8.72
CA VAL A 59 -14.62 8.50 -7.74
C VAL A 59 -15.40 9.80 -7.85
N CYS A 60 -16.68 9.72 -8.23
CA CYS A 60 -17.49 10.85 -8.66
C CYS A 60 -18.75 10.99 -7.81
N SER A 61 -19.13 12.23 -7.55
CA SER A 61 -20.43 12.63 -7.00
C SER A 61 -20.88 13.95 -7.66
N GLN A 62 -22.08 14.42 -7.31
CA GLN A 62 -22.54 15.75 -7.74
C GLN A 62 -21.69 16.90 -7.18
N ARG A 63 -20.98 16.69 -6.05
CA ARG A 63 -20.26 17.75 -5.33
C ARG A 63 -18.77 17.79 -5.68
N PHE A 64 -18.19 16.64 -6.00
CA PHE A 64 -16.75 16.50 -6.19
C PHE A 64 -16.42 15.22 -6.97
N SER A 65 -15.29 15.25 -7.68
CA SER A 65 -14.70 14.10 -8.35
C SER A 65 -13.19 14.09 -8.12
N VAL A 66 -12.64 12.90 -7.83
CA VAL A 66 -11.21 12.68 -7.70
C VAL A 66 -10.79 11.43 -8.46
N GLU A 67 -9.69 11.54 -9.19
CA GLU A 67 -9.11 10.42 -9.90
C GLU A 67 -8.06 9.70 -9.06
N VAL A 68 -8.17 8.38 -8.95
CA VAL A 68 -7.13 7.53 -8.35
C VAL A 68 -6.02 7.33 -9.38
N ALA A 69 -4.93 8.09 -9.25
CA ALA A 69 -3.76 8.00 -10.12
C ALA A 69 -2.68 7.08 -9.54
N ARG A 70 -1.67 6.73 -10.36
CA ARG A 70 -0.46 6.06 -9.87
C ARG A 70 0.22 6.89 -8.77
N GLY A 71 0.67 6.21 -7.72
CA GLY A 71 1.13 6.84 -6.47
C GLY A 71 0.04 7.02 -5.41
N CYS A 72 -1.24 6.81 -5.77
CA CYS A 72 -2.38 6.73 -4.85
C CYS A 72 -2.96 5.31 -4.74
N ASP A 73 -2.19 4.30 -5.16
CA ASP A 73 -2.64 2.91 -5.35
C ASP A 73 -1.98 1.92 -4.39
N ALA A 74 -1.19 2.39 -3.42
CA ALA A 74 -0.44 1.58 -2.47
C ALA A 74 0.57 0.58 -3.08
N ILE A 75 0.66 0.42 -4.40
CA ILE A 75 1.43 -0.65 -5.03
C ILE A 75 2.91 -0.47 -4.74
N GLU A 76 3.42 0.75 -4.91
CA GLU A 76 4.83 1.07 -4.67
C GLU A 76 5.22 0.88 -3.18
N PRO A 77 4.48 1.40 -2.19
CA PRO A 77 4.69 1.08 -0.78
C PRO A 77 4.66 -0.42 -0.46
N ILE A 78 3.74 -1.17 -1.07
CA ILE A 78 3.67 -2.63 -0.90
C ILE A 78 4.91 -3.30 -1.52
N ALA A 79 5.35 -2.86 -2.70
CA ALA A 79 6.55 -3.38 -3.36
C ALA A 79 7.81 -3.11 -2.52
N LEU A 80 7.94 -1.92 -1.93
CA LEU A 80 9.01 -1.56 -1.00
C LEU A 80 9.00 -2.49 0.23
N LEU A 81 7.84 -2.67 0.86
CA LEU A 81 7.70 -3.54 2.03
C LEU A 81 8.05 -5.00 1.71
N VAL A 82 7.51 -5.54 0.61
CA VAL A 82 7.78 -6.91 0.16
C VAL A 82 9.27 -7.08 -0.14
N SER A 83 9.90 -6.12 -0.83
CA SER A 83 11.34 -6.15 -1.12
C SER A 83 12.17 -6.15 0.16
N ALA A 84 11.81 -5.34 1.16
CA ALA A 84 12.49 -5.31 2.45
C ALA A 84 12.33 -6.62 3.23
N ILE A 85 11.15 -7.24 3.18
CA ILE A 85 10.88 -8.55 3.80
C ILE A 85 11.68 -9.66 3.11
N LEU A 86 11.72 -9.67 1.77
CA LEU A 86 12.46 -10.67 1.00
C LEU A 86 13.98 -10.56 1.19
N ALA A 87 14.49 -9.35 1.32
CA ALA A 87 15.90 -9.09 1.62
C ALA A 87 16.30 -9.48 3.06
N SER A 88 15.32 -9.61 3.96
CA SER A 88 15.55 -9.96 5.37
C SER A 88 15.79 -11.47 5.55
N PRO A 89 16.79 -11.89 6.35
CA PRO A 89 17.16 -13.29 6.52
C PRO A 89 16.23 -14.05 7.49
N MET A 90 14.92 -14.04 7.22
CA MET A 90 13.89 -14.70 8.05
C MET A 90 13.35 -15.97 7.40
N SER A 91 12.67 -16.84 8.15
CA SER A 91 12.00 -18.03 7.58
C SER A 91 10.90 -17.65 6.59
N ILE A 92 10.64 -18.53 5.62
CA ILE A 92 9.60 -18.32 4.58
C ILE A 92 8.23 -18.06 5.22
N ARG A 93 7.89 -18.76 6.31
CA ARG A 93 6.62 -18.57 7.02
C ARG A 93 6.51 -17.16 7.61
N ALA A 94 7.57 -16.65 8.22
CA ALA A 94 7.58 -15.29 8.76
C ALA A 94 7.50 -14.23 7.65
N ARG A 95 8.17 -14.46 6.51
CA ARG A 95 8.10 -13.58 5.33
C ARG A 95 6.70 -13.51 4.75
N LEU A 96 6.07 -14.65 4.47
CA LEU A 96 4.72 -14.70 3.90
C LEU A 96 3.67 -14.04 4.81
N ALA A 97 3.76 -14.27 6.12
CA ALA A 97 2.89 -13.61 7.09
C ALA A 97 3.07 -12.08 7.07
N GLY A 98 4.32 -11.60 7.03
CA GLY A 98 4.62 -10.17 6.94
C GLY A 98 4.14 -9.53 5.65
N MET A 99 4.38 -10.19 4.52
CA MET A 99 3.94 -9.72 3.20
C MET A 99 2.42 -9.61 3.15
N ALA A 100 1.70 -10.65 3.59
CA ALA A 100 0.24 -10.65 3.56
C ALA A 100 -0.35 -9.61 4.53
N ALA A 101 0.06 -9.62 5.79
CA ALA A 101 -0.47 -8.68 6.79
C ALA A 101 -0.12 -7.22 6.44
N GLY A 102 1.11 -6.98 5.99
CA GLY A 102 1.57 -5.66 5.58
C GLY A 102 0.87 -5.13 4.33
N ALA A 103 0.70 -5.98 3.31
CA ALA A 103 -0.04 -5.60 2.11
C ALA A 103 -1.50 -5.26 2.42
N LEU A 104 -2.17 -6.06 3.27
CA LEU A 104 -3.53 -5.77 3.71
C LEU A 104 -3.63 -4.44 4.48
N CYS A 105 -2.68 -4.18 5.38
CA CYS A 105 -2.66 -2.93 6.15
C CYS A 105 -2.45 -1.70 5.25
N LEU A 106 -1.51 -1.77 4.30
CA LEU A 106 -1.26 -0.70 3.34
C LEU A 106 -2.45 -0.49 2.39
N MET A 107 -3.13 -1.57 1.96
CA MET A 107 -4.35 -1.48 1.14
C MET A 107 -5.48 -0.78 1.90
N ALA A 108 -5.69 -1.15 3.17
CA ALA A 108 -6.71 -0.52 4.01
C ALA A 108 -6.41 0.96 4.24
N MET A 109 -5.13 1.31 4.47
CA MET A 109 -4.72 2.71 4.59
C MET A 109 -4.90 3.47 3.28
N ASN A 110 -4.65 2.84 2.13
CA ASN A 110 -4.88 3.45 0.83
C ASN A 110 -6.36 3.81 0.62
N LEU A 111 -7.25 2.90 1.00
CA LEU A 111 -8.68 3.15 0.94
C LEU A 111 -9.08 4.31 1.84
N MET A 112 -8.55 4.37 3.07
CA MET A 112 -8.76 5.50 3.98
C MET A 112 -8.26 6.82 3.37
N ARG A 113 -7.09 6.81 2.72
CA ARG A 113 -6.55 7.96 1.99
C ARG A 113 -7.52 8.45 0.91
N ILE A 114 -8.01 7.56 0.04
CA ILE A 114 -8.93 7.96 -1.04
C ILE A 114 -10.23 8.54 -0.45
N VAL A 115 -10.81 7.89 0.55
CA VAL A 115 -12.05 8.33 1.21
C VAL A 115 -11.86 9.71 1.84
N THR A 116 -10.81 9.91 2.63
CA THR A 116 -10.56 11.19 3.28
C THR A 116 -10.24 12.30 2.29
N LEU A 117 -9.48 12.03 1.22
CA LEU A 117 -9.20 13.00 0.16
C LEU A 117 -10.47 13.43 -0.55
N PHE A 118 -11.37 12.49 -0.83
CA PHE A 118 -12.69 12.83 -1.36
C PHE A 118 -13.44 13.78 -0.41
N LEU A 119 -13.46 13.49 0.90
CA LEU A 119 -14.11 14.36 1.89
C LEU A 119 -13.44 15.74 1.98
N PHE A 120 -12.11 15.83 1.92
CA PHE A 120 -11.41 17.11 1.84
C PHE A 120 -11.81 17.88 0.58
N GLY A 121 -11.92 17.21 -0.57
CA GLY A 121 -12.39 17.85 -1.80
C GLY A 121 -13.81 18.40 -1.71
N VAL A 122 -14.68 17.74 -0.93
CA VAL A 122 -16.07 18.14 -0.73
C VAL A 122 -16.24 19.26 0.30
N TYR A 123 -15.55 19.18 1.44
CA TYR A 123 -15.80 20.06 2.60
C TYR A 123 -14.71 21.12 2.82
N TRP A 124 -13.46 20.85 2.40
CA TRP A 124 -12.33 21.77 2.55
C TRP A 124 -11.43 21.79 1.30
N PRO A 125 -11.92 22.29 0.14
CA PRO A 125 -11.18 22.23 -1.12
C PRO A 125 -9.79 22.89 -1.05
N ALA A 126 -9.66 23.97 -0.25
CA ALA A 126 -8.39 24.66 -0.05
C ALA A 126 -7.30 23.77 0.58
N ALA A 127 -7.69 22.77 1.39
CA ALA A 127 -6.76 21.84 2.02
C ALA A 127 -6.46 20.60 1.16
N PHE A 128 -7.22 20.36 0.09
CA PHE A 128 -7.10 19.14 -0.71
C PHE A 128 -5.68 18.92 -1.23
N HIS A 129 -5.05 19.95 -1.79
CA HIS A 129 -3.71 19.84 -2.37
C HIS A 129 -2.66 19.45 -1.32
N VAL A 130 -2.66 20.12 -0.17
CA VAL A 130 -1.72 19.85 0.94
C VAL A 130 -1.96 18.46 1.52
N MET A 131 -3.23 18.07 1.70
CA MET A 131 -3.55 16.73 2.18
C MET A 131 -3.10 15.65 1.20
N HIS A 132 -3.28 15.87 -0.10
CA HIS A 132 -2.96 14.91 -1.16
C HIS A 132 -1.45 14.71 -1.35
N VAL A 133 -0.69 15.80 -1.45
CA VAL A 133 0.73 15.77 -1.84
C VAL A 133 1.64 15.61 -0.63
N ASP A 134 1.36 16.33 0.46
CA ASP A 134 2.31 16.44 1.57
C ASP A 134 1.95 15.50 2.71
N VAL A 135 0.72 15.62 3.24
CA VAL A 135 0.34 14.93 4.47
C VAL A 135 0.21 13.44 4.25
N TRP A 136 -0.61 13.02 3.28
CA TRP A 136 -0.84 11.60 3.04
C TRP A 136 0.43 10.88 2.59
N GLN A 137 1.31 11.53 1.82
CA GLN A 137 2.57 10.95 1.38
C GLN A 137 3.49 10.65 2.57
N VAL A 138 3.66 11.61 3.48
CA VAL A 138 4.49 11.42 4.68
C VAL A 138 3.90 10.34 5.58
N ILE A 139 2.58 10.35 5.82
CA ILE A 139 1.90 9.31 6.60
C ILE A 139 2.15 7.93 6.00
N PHE A 140 2.05 7.78 4.69
CA PHE A 140 2.24 6.50 4.02
C PHE A 140 3.67 5.95 4.16
N ILE A 141 4.67 6.83 3.99
CA ILE A 141 6.09 6.45 4.15
C ILE A 141 6.35 6.00 5.59
N LEU A 142 5.92 6.79 6.58
CA LEU A 142 6.09 6.46 7.99
C LEU A 142 5.38 5.15 8.36
N LEU A 143 4.18 4.94 7.84
CA LEU A 143 3.42 3.73 8.06
C LEU A 143 4.12 2.50 7.46
N ALA A 144 4.62 2.59 6.23
CA ALA A 144 5.33 1.48 5.60
C ALA A 144 6.59 1.08 6.40
N VAL A 145 7.36 2.07 6.88
CA VAL A 145 8.52 1.84 7.76
C VAL A 145 8.07 1.24 9.09
N ALA A 146 7.02 1.76 9.71
CA ALA A 146 6.50 1.25 10.99
C ALA A 146 6.03 -0.21 10.87
N ILE A 147 5.30 -0.55 9.80
CA ILE A 147 4.86 -1.93 9.52
C ILE A 147 6.06 -2.84 9.35
N TRP A 148 7.07 -2.41 8.60
CA TRP A 148 8.30 -3.19 8.41
C TRP A 148 9.04 -3.44 9.72
N LEU A 149 9.21 -2.40 10.55
CA LEU A 149 9.86 -2.51 11.86
C LEU A 149 9.07 -3.42 12.82
N ALA A 150 7.75 -3.25 12.88
CA ALA A 150 6.87 -4.08 13.71
C ALA A 150 6.93 -5.55 13.29
N TRP A 151 6.90 -5.82 11.98
CA TRP A 151 7.09 -7.17 11.45
C TRP A 151 8.48 -7.72 11.79
N ALA A 152 9.54 -6.95 11.60
CA ALA A 152 10.91 -7.38 11.86
C ALA A 152 11.10 -7.75 13.34
N TRP A 153 10.56 -6.94 14.25
CA TRP A 153 10.60 -7.20 15.68
C TRP A 153 9.86 -8.49 16.06
N TRP A 154 8.63 -8.65 15.56
CA TRP A 154 7.85 -9.89 15.77
C TRP A 154 8.55 -11.13 15.19
N ALA A 155 9.08 -11.01 13.96
CA ALA A 155 9.71 -12.11 13.27
C ALA A 155 11.00 -12.55 13.99
N LEU A 156 11.81 -11.61 14.49
CA LEU A 156 13.01 -11.92 15.27
C LEU A 156 12.70 -12.72 16.53
N GLY A 157 11.65 -12.35 17.26
CA GLY A 157 11.18 -13.10 18.44
C GLY A 157 10.70 -14.52 18.10
N ARG A 158 10.12 -14.73 16.92
CA ARG A 158 9.71 -16.08 16.48
C ARG A 158 10.88 -16.97 16.09
N GLU A 159 11.90 -16.41 15.44
CA GLU A 159 13.09 -17.15 15.04
C GLU A 159 13.97 -17.54 16.23
N SER A 160 14.03 -16.74 17.29
CA SER A 160 14.75 -17.09 18.51
C SER A 160 14.10 -18.28 19.21
N VAL A 161 12.77 -18.27 19.35
CA VAL A 161 12.00 -19.39 19.94
C VAL A 161 12.12 -20.66 19.08
N ALA A 162 12.06 -20.53 17.76
CA ALA A 162 12.20 -21.67 16.85
C ALA A 162 13.59 -22.33 16.96
N ARG A 163 14.66 -21.53 17.03
CA ARG A 163 16.03 -22.04 17.22
C ARG A 163 16.22 -22.74 18.56
N ALA A 164 15.69 -22.17 19.65
CA ALA A 164 15.76 -22.81 20.97
C ALA A 164 15.06 -24.18 21.00
N ARG A 165 13.90 -24.32 20.34
CA ARG A 165 13.19 -25.61 20.25
C ARG A 165 13.96 -26.69 19.52
N VAL A 166 14.71 -26.34 18.47
CA VAL A 166 15.54 -27.30 17.71
C VAL A 166 16.78 -27.71 18.50
N GLN A 167 17.32 -26.84 19.37
CA GLN A 167 18.49 -27.16 20.21
C GLN A 167 18.16 -28.08 21.39
N HIS A 168 16.89 -28.18 21.78
CA HIS A 168 16.42 -29.01 22.90
C HIS A 168 15.65 -30.27 22.47
N ALA A 169 15.59 -30.54 21.17
CA ALA A 169 14.99 -31.74 20.57
C ALA A 169 16.09 -32.69 20.08
#